data_AF-A0A938QI79-F1
#
_entry.id   AF-A0A938QI79-F1
#
_cell.length_a   1.000
_cell.length_b   1.000
_cell.length_c   1.000
_cell.angle_alpha   90.00
_cell.angle_beta   90.00
_cell.angle_gamma   90.00
#
_symmetry.space_group_name_H-M   'P 1'
#
loop_
_entity.id
_entity.type
_entity.pdbx_description
1 polymer ?
#
loop_
_entity_poly.entity_id
_entity_poly.type
_entity_poly.pdbx_seq_one_letter_code
_entity_poly.pdbx_strand_id
1 'polypeptide(L)'
;MAVRAAGRVRCLDHRQRATSPRPRWHQGREQGLRGGAHCHRNGGRASPTAALAANSEAAQFRQIGLIVTEEQESTVGVHSAKTNRRKGRELALQALYQIEITGDPSVAAVDLFLQHFEGNPRAKEFARRLVSGVVSQRAEVDRLVDGATENWKLARLSKVDLVILRMATYELVFCSDIPLNVSLDEAVEIGKRFGSEDSPNFINGVLDQIAHSDAVKA
;
A
#
# COMPACT_ATOMS: atom_id res chain seq x y z
N MET A 1 -50.06 29.66 -43.54
CA MET A 1 -48.77 29.13 -43.05
C MET A 1 -48.67 27.66 -43.43
N ALA A 2 -47.51 27.30 -43.98
CA ALA A 2 -47.03 26.00 -44.46
C ALA A 2 -46.90 24.95 -43.31
N VAL A 3 -46.60 23.65 -43.42
CA VAL A 3 -46.48 22.54 -44.41
C VAL A 3 -45.98 21.35 -43.56
N ARG A 4 -46.52 20.12 -43.70
CA ARG A 4 -45.91 18.75 -43.48
C ARG A 4 -45.11 18.46 -42.17
N ALA A 5 -44.87 17.24 -41.67
CA ALA A 5 -45.27 15.86 -41.91
C ALA A 5 -44.70 14.96 -40.76
N ALA A 6 -45.25 13.75 -40.66
CA ALA A 6 -44.61 12.46 -40.31
C ALA A 6 -44.11 12.17 -38.88
N GLY A 7 -44.46 10.96 -38.40
CA GLY A 7 -43.70 10.26 -37.35
C GLY A 7 -44.49 9.38 -36.38
N ARG A 8 -45.19 8.33 -36.84
CA ARG A 8 -45.57 7.17 -35.99
C ARG A 8 -44.44 6.15 -36.02
N VAL A 9 -44.26 5.41 -34.91
CA VAL A 9 -43.99 3.95 -34.74
C VAL A 9 -43.49 3.77 -33.29
N ARG A 10 -44.34 3.40 -32.33
CA ARG A 10 -44.70 2.04 -31.85
C ARG A 10 -43.53 1.09 -31.53
N CYS A 11 -43.60 0.61 -30.30
CA CYS A 11 -42.74 -0.34 -29.59
C CYS A 11 -42.61 -1.71 -30.26
N LEU A 12 -41.40 -2.29 -30.19
CA LEU A 12 -41.08 -3.71 -30.32
C LEU A 12 -40.02 -4.01 -29.24
N ASP A 13 -40.39 -4.72 -28.18
CA ASP A 13 -40.12 -6.15 -27.95
C ASP A 13 -38.62 -6.50 -27.87
N HIS A 14 -38.11 -6.63 -26.63
CA HIS A 14 -36.81 -7.23 -26.34
C HIS A 14 -37.00 -8.57 -25.61
N ARG A 15 -37.29 -9.61 -26.38
CA ARG A 15 -36.87 -10.99 -26.06
C ARG A 15 -35.64 -11.35 -26.88
N GLN A 16 -34.55 -11.72 -26.19
CA GLN A 16 -33.51 -12.70 -26.58
C GLN A 16 -32.44 -12.69 -25.47
N ARG A 17 -32.43 -13.64 -24.51
CA ARG A 17 -31.76 -14.95 -24.54
C ARG A 17 -30.36 -14.91 -25.18
N ALA A 18 -29.33 -14.83 -24.33
CA ALA A 18 -27.98 -15.29 -24.65
C ALA A 18 -27.70 -16.57 -23.85
N THR A 19 -27.65 -17.70 -24.56
CA THR A 19 -27.28 -19.02 -24.06
C THR A 19 -25.79 -19.25 -24.27
N SER A 20 -25.07 -19.61 -23.21
CA SER A 20 -23.65 -20.02 -23.25
C SER A 20 -23.44 -21.33 -24.05
N PRO A 21 -22.36 -21.47 -24.84
CA PRO A 21 -21.99 -22.78 -25.39
C PRO A 21 -21.07 -23.53 -24.42
N ARG A 22 -21.53 -24.70 -23.98
CA ARG A 22 -20.70 -25.75 -23.35
C ARG A 22 -20.00 -26.57 -24.46
N PRO A 23 -18.70 -26.89 -24.34
CA PRO A 23 -18.10 -27.87 -25.24
C PRO A 23 -18.51 -29.30 -24.85
N ARG A 24 -18.93 -30.02 -25.89
CA ARG A 24 -19.49 -31.36 -25.92
C ARG A 24 -18.37 -32.41 -25.88
N TRP A 25 -18.31 -33.21 -24.82
CA TRP A 25 -17.49 -34.42 -24.76
C TRP A 25 -18.07 -35.47 -25.70
N HIS A 26 -17.28 -35.86 -26.70
CA HIS A 26 -17.58 -37.02 -27.55
C HIS A 26 -17.20 -38.31 -26.83
N GLN A 27 -18.13 -39.25 -26.88
CA GLN A 27 -18.03 -40.60 -26.34
C GLN A 27 -17.57 -41.55 -27.44
N GLY A 28 -16.65 -42.48 -27.11
CA GLY A 28 -16.48 -43.74 -27.83
C GLY A 28 -15.04 -44.11 -28.16
N ARG A 29 -14.46 -45.06 -27.40
CA ARG A 29 -14.36 -46.49 -27.78
C ARG A 29 -13.44 -47.24 -26.83
N GLU A 30 -13.93 -48.41 -26.43
CA GLU A 30 -13.19 -49.48 -25.76
C GLU A 30 -12.14 -50.08 -26.71
N GLN A 31 -11.01 -50.54 -26.15
CA GLN A 31 -10.47 -51.89 -26.33
C GLN A 31 -9.18 -52.05 -25.51
N GLY A 32 -9.18 -53.02 -24.59
CA GLY A 32 -8.01 -53.34 -23.78
C GLY A 32 -7.02 -54.23 -24.52
N LEU A 33 -5.75 -54.19 -24.10
CA LEU A 33 -4.81 -55.29 -24.28
C LEU A 33 -3.83 -55.30 -23.10
N ARG A 34 -3.67 -56.51 -22.56
CA ARG A 34 -2.67 -56.94 -21.58
C ARG A 34 -1.26 -56.73 -22.14
N GLY A 35 -0.30 -56.46 -21.26
CA GLY A 35 1.12 -56.59 -21.59
C GLY A 35 2.00 -56.08 -20.48
N GLY A 36 2.50 -56.99 -19.64
CA GLY A 36 3.52 -56.66 -18.65
C GLY A 36 4.84 -56.29 -19.32
N ALA A 37 5.57 -55.38 -18.68
CA ALA A 37 7.00 -55.25 -18.87
C ALA A 37 7.62 -54.79 -17.56
N HIS A 38 8.47 -55.65 -17.01
CA HIS A 38 9.49 -55.31 -16.04
C HIS A 38 10.24 -54.04 -16.47
N CYS A 39 10.40 -53.09 -15.55
CA CYS A 39 11.48 -52.12 -15.64
C CYS A 39 12.35 -52.20 -14.38
N HIS A 40 13.63 -52.38 -14.67
CA HIS A 40 14.72 -52.56 -13.74
C HIS A 40 14.83 -51.42 -12.73
N ARG A 41 15.19 -51.82 -11.52
CA ARG A 41 15.77 -50.99 -10.47
C ARG A 41 16.99 -50.25 -11.05
N ASN A 42 16.99 -48.92 -11.03
CA ASN A 42 18.25 -48.19 -11.07
C ASN A 42 18.17 -46.95 -10.18
N GLY A 43 19.03 -46.93 -9.17
CA GLY A 43 19.19 -45.83 -8.23
C GLY A 43 19.78 -44.62 -8.95
N GLY A 44 19.02 -43.54 -9.02
CA GLY A 44 19.50 -42.20 -9.35
C GLY A 44 19.39 -41.34 -8.11
N ARG A 45 20.53 -40.87 -7.60
CA ARG A 45 20.63 -39.92 -6.50
C ARG A 45 19.88 -38.63 -6.89
N ALA A 46 18.94 -38.19 -6.05
CA ALA A 46 18.38 -36.86 -6.15
C ALA A 46 19.43 -35.84 -5.69
N SER A 47 19.96 -35.06 -6.63
CA SER A 47 20.76 -33.87 -6.35
C SER A 47 19.84 -32.73 -5.88
N PRO A 48 20.19 -31.97 -4.83
CA PRO A 48 19.34 -30.92 -4.28
C PRO A 48 19.63 -29.59 -4.99
N THR A 49 18.99 -29.33 -6.12
CA THR A 49 19.06 -28.01 -6.78
C THR A 49 17.70 -27.64 -7.36
N ALA A 50 16.73 -27.36 -6.48
CA ALA A 50 15.47 -26.73 -6.86
C ALA A 50 14.84 -26.03 -5.63
N ALA A 51 15.55 -25.09 -5.01
CA ALA A 51 15.01 -24.23 -3.95
C ALA A 51 15.82 -22.92 -3.81
N LEU A 52 16.20 -22.28 -4.91
CA LEU A 52 16.91 -20.99 -4.92
C LEU A 52 16.30 -20.08 -5.98
N ALA A 53 15.09 -19.58 -5.73
CA ALA A 53 14.51 -18.45 -6.45
C ALA A 53 13.29 -17.89 -5.70
N ALA A 54 13.47 -17.54 -4.42
CA ALA A 54 12.47 -16.79 -3.66
C ALA A 54 13.14 -16.17 -2.43
N ASN A 55 14.12 -15.29 -2.63
CA ASN A 55 14.68 -14.42 -1.59
C ASN A 55 15.65 -13.42 -2.23
N SER A 56 15.16 -12.26 -2.66
CA SER A 56 16.04 -11.10 -2.87
C SER A 56 15.43 -9.75 -2.50
N GLU A 57 14.11 -9.60 -2.34
CA GLU A 57 13.54 -8.30 -1.91
C GLU A 57 13.32 -8.18 -0.40
N ALA A 58 13.17 -9.29 0.34
CA ALA A 58 13.01 -9.27 1.80
C ALA A 58 14.33 -9.09 2.59
N ALA A 59 15.49 -9.18 1.91
CA ALA A 59 16.80 -9.07 2.55
C ALA A 59 17.36 -7.63 2.56
N GLN A 60 16.85 -6.75 1.70
CA GLN A 60 17.40 -5.41 1.52
C GLN A 60 17.10 -4.47 2.72
N PHE A 61 16.13 -4.83 3.57
CA PHE A 61 15.71 -4.04 4.72
C PHE A 61 16.44 -4.36 6.05
N ARG A 62 17.24 -5.43 6.12
CA ARG A 62 17.98 -5.77 7.36
C ARG A 62 19.27 -4.97 7.56
N GLN A 63 19.76 -4.27 6.52
CA GLN A 63 21.08 -3.66 6.54
C GLN A 63 21.11 -2.18 6.96
N ILE A 64 19.97 -1.58 7.30
CA ILE A 64 19.89 -0.16 7.75
C ILE A 64 19.75 -0.07 9.29
N GLY A 65 19.90 -1.18 10.01
CA GLY A 65 19.61 -1.27 11.46
C GLY A 65 20.80 -1.17 12.40
N LEU A 66 22.05 -1.01 11.93
CA LEU A 66 23.21 -1.21 12.79
C LEU A 66 24.34 -0.18 12.62
N ILE A 67 24.03 1.13 12.69
CA ILE A 67 25.00 2.13 13.14
C ILE A 67 24.25 3.28 13.81
N VAL A 68 24.05 3.22 15.13
CA VAL A 68 24.28 4.40 16.00
C VAL A 68 24.63 3.88 17.39
N THR A 69 25.93 3.81 17.69
CA THR A 69 26.40 3.79 19.08
C THR A 69 26.85 5.21 19.46
N GLU A 70 26.34 5.62 20.61
CA GLU A 70 27.05 6.36 21.65
C GLU A 70 26.88 7.89 21.74
N GLU A 71 26.49 8.28 22.96
CA GLU A 71 26.55 9.57 23.63
C GLU A 71 25.80 10.77 23.04
N GLN A 72 24.66 11.12 23.66
CA GLN A 72 24.43 12.45 24.24
C GLN A 72 23.21 12.39 25.19
N GLU A 73 23.48 12.26 26.48
CA GLU A 73 22.47 12.34 27.55
C GLU A 73 22.66 13.67 28.30
N SER A 74 21.80 14.68 28.03
CA SER A 74 21.56 15.85 28.92
C SER A 74 20.60 16.89 28.30
N THR A 75 19.32 16.56 28.07
CA THR A 75 18.15 17.49 28.01
C THR A 75 16.85 16.66 27.89
N VAL A 76 16.55 15.83 28.89
CA VAL A 76 15.75 14.59 28.71
C VAL A 76 14.22 14.78 28.55
N GLY A 77 13.69 16.01 28.63
CA GLY A 77 12.23 16.24 28.59
C GLY A 77 11.59 16.43 27.21
N VAL A 78 12.20 17.26 26.35
CA VAL A 78 11.55 17.76 25.11
C VAL A 78 12.11 17.12 23.85
N HIS A 79 13.42 16.84 23.81
CA HIS A 79 14.08 16.19 22.67
C HIS A 79 13.65 14.72 22.48
N SER A 80 13.35 14.02 23.59
CA SER A 80 12.87 12.63 23.54
C SER A 80 11.54 12.50 22.80
N ALA A 81 10.60 13.43 23.01
CA ALA A 81 9.29 13.38 22.34
C ALA A 81 9.39 13.61 20.83
N LYS A 82 10.25 14.54 20.38
CA LYS A 82 10.48 14.81 18.95
C LYS A 82 11.07 13.59 18.24
N THR A 83 12.09 12.98 18.84
CA THR A 83 12.71 11.75 18.32
C THR A 83 11.73 10.57 18.31
N ASN A 84 10.88 10.45 19.33
CA ASN A 84 9.85 9.40 19.41
C ASN A 84 8.75 9.58 18.34
N ARG A 85 8.30 10.82 18.07
CA ARG A 85 7.31 11.08 17.01
C ARG A 85 7.88 10.77 15.63
N ARG A 86 9.11 11.22 15.35
CA ARG A 86 9.81 10.90 14.09
C ARG A 86 9.95 9.38 13.91
N LYS A 87 10.43 8.68 14.94
CA LYS A 87 10.54 7.21 14.87
C LYS A 87 9.19 6.52 14.72
N GLY A 88 8.15 7.05 15.38
CA GLY A 88 6.79 6.56 15.22
C GLY A 88 6.24 6.73 13.81
N ARG A 89 6.56 7.83 13.10
CA ARG A 89 6.21 8.00 11.69
C ARG A 89 6.91 7.00 10.78
N GLU A 90 8.19 6.71 11.03
CA GLU A 90 8.92 5.68 10.29
C GLU A 90 8.26 4.31 10.46
N LEU A 91 7.91 3.95 11.70
CA LEU A 91 7.22 2.69 11.99
C LEU A 91 5.82 2.65 11.34
N ALA A 92 5.09 3.77 11.36
CA ALA A 92 3.80 3.88 10.70
C ALA A 92 3.90 3.72 9.19
N LEU A 93 4.89 4.35 8.55
CA LEU A 93 5.19 4.20 7.12
C LEU A 93 5.42 2.73 6.77
N GLN A 94 6.27 2.03 7.53
CA GLN A 94 6.57 0.63 7.25
C GLN A 94 5.34 -0.28 7.44
N ALA A 95 4.54 -0.04 8.50
CA ALA A 95 3.31 -0.78 8.75
C ALA A 95 2.26 -0.53 7.64
N LEU A 96 2.05 0.73 7.24
CA LEU A 96 1.13 1.08 6.16
C LEU A 96 1.61 0.52 4.81
N TYR A 97 2.91 0.55 4.54
CA TYR A 97 3.47 -0.09 3.35
C TYR A 97 3.19 -1.59 3.33
N GLN A 98 3.37 -2.28 4.46
CA GLN A 98 3.02 -3.69 4.57
C GLN A 98 1.54 -3.93 4.23
N ILE A 99 0.63 -3.10 4.76
CA ILE A 99 -0.81 -3.16 4.45
C ILE A 99 -1.05 -2.96 2.94
N GLU A 100 -0.33 -2.06 2.28
CA GLU A 100 -0.48 -1.86 0.83
C GLU A 100 -0.04 -3.06 -0.01
N ILE A 101 0.91 -3.85 0.47
CA ILE A 101 1.42 -5.03 -0.23
C ILE A 101 0.56 -6.26 0.08
N THR A 102 0.16 -6.47 1.33
CA THR A 102 -0.63 -7.64 1.74
C THR A 102 -2.13 -7.46 1.54
N GLY A 103 -2.61 -6.22 1.52
CA GLY A 103 -4.03 -5.90 1.54
C GLY A 103 -4.73 -6.20 2.87
N ASP A 104 -3.98 -6.47 3.94
CA ASP A 104 -4.52 -6.81 5.27
C ASP A 104 -4.35 -5.62 6.25
N PRO A 105 -5.41 -4.82 6.48
CA PRO A 105 -5.38 -3.71 7.42
C PRO A 105 -5.76 -4.13 8.86
N SER A 106 -5.80 -5.43 9.18
CA SER A 106 -6.27 -5.88 10.49
C SER A 106 -5.38 -5.36 11.62
N VAL A 107 -6.02 -4.98 12.74
CA VAL A 107 -5.31 -4.53 13.94
C VAL A 107 -4.29 -5.57 14.37
N ALA A 108 -4.66 -6.85 14.37
CA ALA A 108 -3.76 -7.95 14.71
C ALA A 108 -2.48 -7.98 13.85
N ALA A 109 -2.58 -7.76 12.53
CA ALA A 109 -1.42 -7.71 11.66
C ALA A 109 -0.51 -6.51 11.98
N VAL A 110 -1.09 -5.34 12.24
CA VAL A 110 -0.36 -4.13 12.65
C VAL A 110 0.34 -4.33 13.98
N ASP A 111 -0.33 -4.93 14.96
CA ASP A 111 0.23 -5.26 16.27
C ASP A 111 1.43 -6.20 16.16
N LEU A 112 1.26 -7.30 15.43
CA LEU A 112 2.31 -8.29 15.22
C LEU A 112 3.53 -7.67 14.52
N PHE A 113 3.29 -6.79 13.55
CA PHE A 113 4.33 -6.02 12.89
C PHE A 113 5.08 -5.12 13.89
N LEU A 114 4.38 -4.28 14.64
CA LEU A 114 5.00 -3.35 15.60
C LEU A 114 5.73 -4.06 16.76
N GLN A 115 5.32 -5.27 17.11
CA GLN A 115 6.01 -6.09 18.12
C GLN A 115 7.37 -6.59 17.63
N HIS A 116 7.54 -6.83 16.33
CA HIS A 116 8.81 -7.29 15.75
C HIS A 116 9.92 -6.24 15.71
N PHE A 117 9.58 -4.94 15.77
CA PHE A 117 10.58 -3.88 15.78
C PHE A 117 10.99 -3.53 17.20
N GLU A 118 12.30 -3.44 17.44
CA GLU A 118 12.82 -2.83 18.66
C GLU A 118 12.54 -1.32 18.65
N GLY A 119 12.14 -0.75 19.79
CA GLY A 119 11.90 0.69 19.87
C GLY A 119 11.13 1.15 21.10
N ASN A 120 11.12 2.46 21.29
CA ASN A 120 10.44 3.12 22.40
C ASN A 120 8.92 2.83 22.36
N PRO A 121 8.29 2.37 23.47
CA PRO A 121 6.85 2.13 23.53
C PRO A 121 6.00 3.33 23.08
N ARG A 122 6.43 4.56 23.35
CA ARG A 122 5.73 5.79 22.91
C ARG A 122 5.74 5.96 21.39
N ALA A 123 6.83 5.58 20.74
CA ALA A 123 6.91 5.62 19.28
C ALA A 123 5.97 4.59 18.64
N LYS A 124 5.90 3.38 19.22
CA LYS A 124 4.96 2.34 18.78
C LYS A 124 3.50 2.75 18.95
N GLU A 125 3.18 3.39 20.07
CA GLU A 125 1.82 3.89 20.31
C GLU A 125 1.43 5.00 19.32
N PHE A 126 2.35 5.94 19.07
CA PHE A 126 2.13 6.96 18.06
C PHE A 126 1.96 6.35 16.65
N ALA A 127 2.78 5.36 16.30
CA ALA A 127 2.68 4.65 15.03
C ALA A 127 1.32 3.96 14.89
N ARG A 128 0.88 3.23 15.91
CA ARG A 128 -0.42 2.56 15.97
C ARG A 128 -1.57 3.54 15.74
N ARG A 129 -1.53 4.69 16.41
CA ARG A 129 -2.53 5.76 16.25
C ARG A 129 -2.60 6.26 14.82
N LEU A 130 -1.44 6.53 14.20
CA LEU A 130 -1.38 6.96 12.80
C LEU A 130 -1.90 5.90 11.84
N VAL A 131 -1.43 4.65 11.95
CA VAL A 131 -1.84 3.56 11.05
C VAL A 131 -3.36 3.36 11.12
N SER A 132 -3.91 3.28 12.33
CA SER A 132 -5.35 3.07 12.54
C SER A 132 -6.17 4.23 11.97
N GLY A 133 -5.70 5.46 12.16
CA GLY A 133 -6.33 6.66 11.63
C GLY A 133 -6.34 6.70 10.10
N VAL A 134 -5.18 6.47 9.47
CA VAL A 134 -5.04 6.42 8.00
C VAL A 134 -5.92 5.32 7.40
N VAL A 135 -5.95 4.12 8.00
CA VAL A 135 -6.80 3.03 7.54
C VAL A 135 -8.29 3.40 7.65
N SER A 136 -8.69 4.01 8.77
CA SER A 136 -10.09 4.40 9.01
C SER A 136 -10.56 5.51 8.07
N GLN A 137 -9.68 6.46 7.75
CA GLN A 137 -9.98 7.61 6.89
C GLN A 137 -9.48 7.46 5.45
N ARG A 138 -9.14 6.23 5.04
CA ARG A 138 -8.48 5.95 3.76
C ARG A 138 -9.21 6.57 2.56
N ALA A 139 -10.54 6.48 2.53
CA ALA A 139 -11.33 7.00 1.41
C ALA A 139 -11.31 8.53 1.32
N GLU A 140 -11.30 9.24 2.45
CA GLU A 140 -11.19 10.70 2.48
C GLU A 140 -9.78 11.13 2.10
N VAL A 141 -8.78 10.50 2.72
CA VAL A 141 -7.36 10.75 2.45
C VAL A 141 -7.04 10.54 0.98
N ASP A 142 -7.48 9.41 0.39
CA ASP A 142 -7.25 9.12 -1.03
C ASP A 142 -7.92 10.16 -1.94
N ARG A 143 -9.11 10.66 -1.58
CA ARG A 143 -9.79 11.72 -2.33
C ARG A 143 -9.00 13.04 -2.31
N LEU A 144 -8.48 13.42 -1.15
CA LEU A 144 -7.69 14.65 -0.99
C LEU A 144 -6.37 14.56 -1.75
N VAL A 145 -5.68 13.42 -1.68
CA VAL A 145 -4.44 13.22 -2.43
C VAL A 145 -4.71 13.23 -3.93
N ASP A 146 -5.74 12.50 -4.40
CA ASP A 146 -6.09 12.46 -5.84
C ASP A 146 -6.48 13.85 -6.37
N GLY A 147 -7.20 14.64 -5.58
CA GLY A 147 -7.58 16.02 -5.91
C GLY A 147 -6.41 16.99 -5.96
N ALA A 148 -5.35 16.76 -5.18
CA ALA A 148 -4.13 17.56 -5.19
C ALA A 148 -3.16 17.15 -6.31
N THR A 149 -3.30 15.95 -6.86
CA THR A 149 -2.47 15.44 -7.96
C THR A 149 -3.13 15.65 -9.32
N GLU A 150 -3.25 16.91 -9.78
CA GLU A 150 -3.98 17.28 -11.01
C GLU A 150 -3.59 16.48 -12.27
N ASN A 151 -2.36 15.97 -12.35
CA ASN A 151 -1.84 15.24 -13.52
C ASN A 151 -1.39 13.79 -13.23
N TRP A 152 -1.47 13.33 -11.98
CA TRP A 152 -0.92 12.05 -11.56
C TRP A 152 -1.99 11.15 -10.94
N LYS A 153 -2.33 10.05 -11.63
CA LYS A 153 -3.17 9.02 -11.02
C LYS A 153 -2.42 8.36 -9.87
N LEU A 154 -3.06 8.20 -8.71
CA LEU A 154 -2.50 7.49 -7.54
C LEU A 154 -1.86 6.14 -7.89
N ALA A 155 -2.43 5.43 -8.88
CA ALA A 155 -1.94 4.13 -9.34
C ALA A 155 -0.53 4.15 -9.96
N ARG A 156 0.00 5.32 -10.33
CA ARG A 156 1.34 5.48 -10.92
C ARG A 156 2.41 5.86 -9.90
N LEU A 157 2.01 6.20 -8.68
CA LEU A 157 2.95 6.56 -7.62
C LEU A 157 3.66 5.31 -7.10
N SER A 158 4.90 5.50 -6.65
CA SER A 158 5.57 4.46 -5.88
C SER A 158 4.73 4.17 -4.63
N LYS A 159 4.72 2.90 -4.20
CA LYS A 159 3.98 2.51 -2.99
C LYS A 159 4.47 3.27 -1.76
N VAL A 160 5.76 3.63 -1.72
CA VAL A 160 6.34 4.43 -0.64
C VAL A 160 5.78 5.86 -0.66
N ASP A 161 5.84 6.56 -1.80
CA ASP A 161 5.34 7.94 -1.90
C ASP A 161 3.85 8.01 -1.60
N LEU A 162 3.06 7.05 -2.11
CA LEU A 162 1.63 6.96 -1.83
C LEU A 162 1.35 6.83 -0.33
N VAL A 163 2.10 6.00 0.38
CA VAL A 163 1.93 5.82 1.82
C VAL A 163 2.36 7.07 2.59
N ILE A 164 3.46 7.73 2.20
CA ILE A 164 3.91 8.98 2.81
C ILE A 164 2.84 10.05 2.65
N LEU A 165 2.31 10.23 1.44
CA LEU A 165 1.24 11.19 1.17
C LEU A 165 -0.02 10.91 1.98
N ARG A 166 -0.43 9.64 2.07
CA ARG A 166 -1.59 9.24 2.89
C ARG A 166 -1.40 9.55 4.36
N MET A 167 -0.25 9.19 4.91
CA MET A 167 0.09 9.41 6.31
C MET A 167 0.16 10.91 6.63
N ALA A 168 0.85 11.68 5.80
CA ALA A 168 0.98 13.12 5.99
C ALA A 168 -0.37 13.83 5.85
N THR A 169 -1.14 13.53 4.81
CA THR A 169 -2.49 14.08 4.60
C THR A 169 -3.40 13.79 5.80
N TYR A 170 -3.34 12.57 6.34
CA TYR A 170 -4.08 12.25 7.56
C TYR A 170 -3.66 13.13 8.74
N GLU A 171 -2.36 13.36 8.94
CA GLU A 171 -1.90 14.28 10.00
C GLU A 171 -2.41 15.70 9.77
N LEU A 172 -2.33 16.22 8.54
CA LEU A 172 -2.73 17.59 8.23
C LEU A 172 -4.21 17.87 8.51
N VAL A 173 -5.08 16.88 8.27
CA VAL A 173 -6.54 17.06 8.31
C VAL A 173 -7.14 16.61 9.63
N PHE A 174 -6.63 15.53 10.23
CA PHE A 174 -7.28 14.88 11.36
C PHE A 174 -6.51 15.01 12.68
N CYS A 175 -5.25 15.46 12.66
CA CYS A 175 -4.41 15.57 13.86
C CYS A 175 -4.15 17.03 14.25
N SER A 176 -5.12 17.67 14.91
CA SER A 176 -5.01 19.04 15.42
C SER A 176 -3.95 19.21 16.53
N ASP A 177 -3.44 18.11 17.10
CA ASP A 177 -2.34 18.11 18.08
C ASP A 177 -0.95 18.25 17.43
N ILE A 178 -0.87 18.25 16.09
CA ILE A 178 0.38 18.35 15.34
C ILE A 178 0.33 19.60 14.46
N PRO A 179 1.30 20.53 14.62
CA PRO A 179 1.38 21.69 13.75
C PRO A 179 1.58 21.31 12.28
N LEU A 180 0.82 21.96 11.39
CA LEU A 180 0.87 21.78 9.93
C LEU A 180 2.30 21.76 9.37
N ASN A 181 3.10 22.77 9.72
CA ASN A 181 4.49 22.89 9.26
C ASN A 181 5.36 21.70 9.68
N VAL A 182 5.16 21.18 10.89
CA VAL A 182 5.91 20.01 11.37
C VAL A 182 5.54 18.76 10.57
N SER A 183 4.26 18.57 10.23
CA SER A 183 3.84 17.43 9.39
C SER A 183 4.37 17.53 7.96
N LEU A 184 4.39 18.74 7.37
CA LEU A 184 4.99 18.99 6.05
C LEU A 184 6.50 18.67 6.07
N ASP A 185 7.24 19.28 7.00
CA ASP A 185 8.70 19.08 7.11
C ASP A 185 9.04 17.60 7.31
N GLU A 186 8.35 16.91 8.23
CA GLU A 186 8.62 15.51 8.52
C GLU A 186 8.25 14.58 7.35
N ALA A 187 7.21 14.90 6.57
CA ALA A 187 6.87 14.13 5.38
C ALA A 187 7.97 14.22 4.30
N VAL A 188 8.52 15.42 4.09
CA VAL A 188 9.64 15.64 3.15
C VAL A 188 10.89 14.91 3.62
N GLU A 189 11.23 14.98 4.91
CA GLU A 189 12.37 14.26 5.48
C GLU A 189 12.23 12.73 5.39
N ILE A 190 11.02 12.21 5.56
CA ILE A 190 10.74 10.78 5.33
C ILE A 190 10.88 10.45 3.84
N GLY A 191 10.40 11.30 2.94
CA GLY A 191 10.59 11.18 1.50
C GLY A 191 12.05 11.04 1.10
N LYS A 192 12.94 11.86 1.68
CA LYS A 192 14.40 11.80 1.44
C LYS A 192 15.02 10.46 1.86
N ARG A 193 14.46 9.81 2.88
CA ARG A 193 15.03 8.60 3.49
C ARG A 193 14.53 7.30 2.86
N PHE A 194 13.29 7.28 2.40
CA PHE A 194 12.63 6.05 1.94
C PHE A 194 12.23 6.11 0.46
N GLY A 195 12.07 7.31 -0.11
CA GLY A 195 11.70 7.52 -1.50
C GLY A 195 12.89 7.54 -2.46
N SER A 196 12.64 8.00 -3.68
CA SER A 196 13.66 8.28 -4.68
C SER A 196 14.23 9.70 -4.53
N GLU A 197 15.19 10.07 -5.38
CA GLU A 197 15.76 11.43 -5.40
C GLU A 197 14.71 12.51 -5.68
N ASP A 198 13.66 12.19 -6.44
CA ASP A 198 12.59 13.13 -6.80
C ASP A 198 11.46 13.19 -5.75
N SER A 199 11.35 12.18 -4.88
CA SER A 199 10.28 12.06 -3.88
C SER A 199 10.12 13.31 -2.98
N PRO A 200 11.18 13.93 -2.42
CA PRO A 200 11.03 15.06 -1.51
C PRO A 200 10.32 16.25 -2.15
N ASN A 201 10.70 16.60 -3.38
CA ASN A 201 10.12 17.72 -4.12
C ASN A 201 8.67 17.42 -4.51
N PHE A 202 8.41 16.19 -4.94
CA PHE A 202 7.06 15.74 -5.29
C PHE A 202 6.12 15.77 -4.08
N ILE A 203 6.54 15.19 -2.96
CA ILE A 203 5.76 15.16 -1.70
C ILE A 203 5.47 16.58 -1.23
N ASN A 204 6.47 17.47 -1.23
CA ASN A 204 6.26 18.85 -0.82
C ASN A 204 5.20 19.55 -1.69
N GLY A 205 5.30 19.43 -3.02
CA GLY A 205 4.35 20.06 -3.93
C GLY A 205 2.91 19.59 -3.74
N VAL A 206 2.69 18.28 -3.54
CA VAL A 206 1.35 17.73 -3.32
C VAL A 206 0.80 18.15 -1.95
N LEU A 207 1.61 18.06 -0.90
CA LEU A 207 1.14 18.39 0.45
C LEU A 207 0.90 19.89 0.63
N ASP A 208 1.67 20.76 -0.01
CA ASP A 208 1.41 22.19 -0.03
C ASP A 208 0.03 22.47 -0.65
N GLN A 209 -0.32 21.82 -1.75
CA GLN A 209 -1.64 21.97 -2.37
C GLN A 209 -2.78 21.54 -1.42
N ILE A 210 -2.58 20.44 -0.68
CA ILE A 210 -3.56 19.96 0.31
C ILE A 210 -3.67 20.93 1.49
N ALA A 211 -2.55 21.45 2.00
CA ALA A 211 -2.52 22.39 3.12
C ALA A 211 -3.27 23.69 2.84
N HIS A 212 -3.35 24.11 1.57
CA HIS A 212 -4.10 25.30 1.15
C HIS A 212 -5.58 25.01 0.82
N SER A 213 -6.00 23.75 0.82
CA SER A 213 -7.39 23.35 0.57
C SER A 213 -8.31 23.66 1.76
N ASP A 214 -9.61 23.73 1.49
CA ASP A 214 -10.62 24.03 2.52
C ASP A 214 -10.74 22.92 3.58
N ALA A 215 -10.26 21.70 3.28
CA ALA A 215 -10.30 20.57 4.21
C ALA A 215 -9.44 20.77 5.46
N VAL A 216 -8.40 21.62 5.38
CA VAL A 216 -7.49 21.92 6.49
C VAL A 216 -7.88 23.19 7.24
N LYS A 217 -8.70 24.06 6.62
CA LYS A 217 -9.13 25.34 7.18
C LYS A 217 -10.43 25.27 7.98
N ALA A 218 -11.13 24.13 7.91
CA ALA A 218 -12.41 23.87 8.58
C ALA A 218 -12.23 23.42 10.03
#